data_AF-A0A940WF45-F1
#
_entry.id   AF-A0A940WF45-F1
#
_cell.length_a   1.000
_cell.length_b   1.000
_cell.length_c   1.000
_cell.angle_alpha   90.00
_cell.angle_beta   90.00
_cell.angle_gamma   90.00
#
_symmetry.space_group_name_H-M   'P 1'
#
loop_
_entity.id
_entity.type
_entity.pdbx_description
1 polymer ?
#
loop_
_entity_poly.entity_id
_entity_poly.type
_entity_poly.pdbx_seq_one_letter_code
_entity_poly.pdbx_strand_id
1 'polypeptide(L)'
;MNPQVWTVWDCELGYSRTSMSDATADLARPDGAEPKWLIYEVDAGGRTGVGEVPHSLFEWQAAAHGLDPDDMDTILDSVLHLRFIPSPHDALAWTNPAMAKVLEQTDGLPDVLTPGVSDATRREAHLARIGAVKQHLVRVEAAPRADRQAALQFIGSRRVAPAHPLGPMRQIRLDPHRVQSRKLAVEWRRGGGRPDATRKPPSTFLGPMYAWPEPPPAV
;
A
#
# COMPACT_ATOMS: atom_id res chain seq x y z
N MET A 1 8.09 -21.38 12.28
CA MET A 1 9.11 -20.38 11.90
C MET A 1 8.58 -19.05 12.39
N ASN A 2 9.39 -18.28 13.12
CA ASN A 2 8.97 -16.96 13.57
C ASN A 2 8.94 -16.01 12.37
N PRO A 3 7.96 -15.10 12.27
CA PRO A 3 7.94 -14.11 11.19
C PRO A 3 9.19 -13.22 11.27
N GLN A 4 9.70 -12.81 10.11
CA GLN A 4 10.78 -11.84 10.03
C GLN A 4 10.32 -10.51 10.62
N VAL A 5 11.16 -9.83 11.40
CA VAL A 5 10.85 -8.50 11.92
C VAL A 5 11.57 -7.45 11.11
N TRP A 6 10.82 -6.46 10.63
CA TRP A 6 11.31 -5.22 10.05
C TRP A 6 11.00 -4.09 11.00
N THR A 7 11.96 -3.21 11.23
CA THR A 7 11.81 -2.04 12.09
C THR A 7 11.76 -0.79 11.25
N VAL A 8 10.77 0.08 11.50
CA VAL A 8 10.63 1.39 10.86
C VAL A 8 11.42 2.42 11.66
N TRP A 9 12.33 3.12 10.99
CA TRP A 9 13.22 4.10 11.61
C TRP A 9 12.75 5.53 11.42
N ASP A 10 12.20 5.86 10.26
CA ASP A 10 11.67 7.19 10.00
C ASP A 10 10.66 7.13 8.84
N CYS A 11 9.90 8.20 8.68
CA CYS A 11 9.17 8.45 7.45
C CYS A 11 9.27 9.93 7.05
N GLU A 12 9.36 10.18 5.74
CA GLU A 12 9.36 11.55 5.22
C GLU A 12 8.41 11.70 4.04
N LEU A 13 7.84 12.89 3.91
CA LEU A 13 7.06 13.28 2.75
C LEU A 13 8.02 13.74 1.66
N GLY A 14 8.04 13.03 0.55
CA GLY A 14 8.70 13.41 -0.69
C GLY A 14 7.70 13.73 -1.79
N TYR A 15 8.21 14.27 -2.88
CA TYR A 15 7.48 14.45 -4.12
C TYR A 15 8.23 13.71 -5.22
N SER A 16 7.54 13.01 -6.11
CA SER A 16 8.20 12.47 -7.30
C SER A 16 8.85 13.61 -8.06
N ARG A 17 10.11 13.45 -8.49
CA ARG A 17 10.61 14.28 -9.58
C ARG A 17 9.79 13.88 -10.81
N THR A 18 8.86 14.72 -11.26
CA THR A 18 8.41 14.62 -12.65
C THR A 18 9.69 14.71 -13.47
N SER A 19 10.06 13.63 -14.18
CA SER A 19 11.29 13.64 -14.98
C SER A 19 11.19 14.78 -15.98
N MET A 20 11.87 15.89 -15.71
CA MET A 20 11.90 17.05 -16.60
C MET A 20 12.94 16.89 -17.71
N SER A 21 13.44 15.67 -17.97
CA SER A 21 14.38 15.44 -19.07
C SER A 21 13.79 15.80 -20.44
N ASP A 22 12.46 15.77 -20.57
CA ASP A 22 11.75 16.09 -21.83
C ASP A 22 10.76 17.27 -21.71
N ALA A 23 10.66 17.90 -20.53
CA ALA A 23 9.81 19.08 -20.36
C ALA A 23 10.59 20.31 -20.85
N THR A 24 10.15 20.91 -21.96
CA THR A 24 10.54 22.27 -22.32
C THR A 24 10.34 23.19 -21.12
N ALA A 25 11.18 24.21 -20.96
CA ALA A 25 11.22 25.08 -19.77
C ALA A 25 9.85 25.70 -19.37
N ASP A 26 8.88 25.73 -20.29
CA ASP A 26 7.51 26.22 -20.08
C ASP A 26 6.53 25.18 -19.47
N LEU A 27 6.90 23.90 -19.40
CA LEU A 27 6.08 22.81 -18.81
C LEU A 27 6.56 22.37 -17.42
N ALA A 28 7.59 23.03 -16.87
CA ALA A 28 8.08 22.84 -15.52
C ALA A 28 7.11 23.40 -14.47
N ARG A 29 5.86 22.91 -14.45
CA ARG A 29 4.96 23.15 -13.33
C ARG A 29 5.29 22.14 -12.22
N PRO A 30 5.64 22.58 -11.00
CA PRO A 30 5.68 21.70 -9.83
C PRO A 30 4.28 21.13 -9.49
N ASP A 31 3.23 21.72 -10.07
CA ASP A 31 1.82 21.30 -9.95
C ASP A 31 1.53 20.05 -10.79
N GLY A 32 1.91 18.87 -10.26
CA GLY A 32 1.58 17.59 -10.90
C GLY A 32 2.27 16.37 -10.29
N ALA A 33 3.29 16.56 -9.47
CA ALA A 33 3.95 15.46 -8.77
C ALA A 33 3.05 14.91 -7.66
N GLU A 34 2.83 13.59 -7.66
CA GLU A 34 2.10 12.96 -6.58
C GLU A 34 2.93 13.00 -5.29
N PRO A 35 2.36 13.46 -4.15
CA PRO A 35 3.02 13.34 -2.86
C PRO A 35 3.20 11.85 -2.52
N LYS A 36 4.42 11.47 -2.12
CA LYS A 36 4.74 10.10 -1.71
C LYS A 36 5.47 10.10 -0.38
N TRP A 37 5.15 9.13 0.46
CA TRP A 37 5.86 8.88 1.70
C TRP A 37 6.98 7.89 1.48
N LEU A 38 8.15 8.20 1.99
CA LEU A 38 9.27 7.28 2.08
C LEU A 38 9.30 6.72 3.49
N ILE A 39 9.32 5.39 3.61
CA ILE A 39 9.36 4.66 4.88
C ILE A 39 10.71 3.94 4.96
N TYR A 40 11.54 4.30 5.93
CA TYR A 40 12.86 3.71 6.11
C TYR A 40 12.78 2.53 7.05
N GLU A 41 13.21 1.37 6.58
CA GLU A 41 13.05 0.11 7.29
C GLU A 41 14.35 -0.68 7.36
N VAL A 42 14.53 -1.43 8.44
CA VAL A 42 15.71 -2.29 8.64
C VAL A 42 15.24 -3.66 9.13
N ASP A 43 15.68 -4.72 8.47
CA ASP A 43 15.42 -6.09 8.92
C ASP A 43 16.38 -6.54 10.04
N ALA A 44 16.07 -7.66 10.68
CA ALA A 44 16.92 -8.22 11.74
C ALA A 44 18.36 -8.58 11.29
N GLY A 45 18.61 -8.71 9.98
CA GLY A 45 19.94 -8.94 9.40
C GLY A 45 20.69 -7.65 9.07
N GLY A 46 20.12 -6.47 9.38
CA GLY A 46 20.71 -5.17 9.09
C GLY A 46 20.51 -4.68 7.66
N ARG A 47 19.70 -5.38 6.84
CA ARG A 47 19.37 -4.94 5.49
C ARG A 47 18.45 -3.73 5.57
N THR A 48 18.78 -2.69 4.83
CA THR A 48 17.96 -1.49 4.72
C THR A 48 16.98 -1.60 3.56
N GLY A 49 15.81 -1.00 3.72
CA GLY A 49 14.78 -0.86 2.69
C GLY A 49 14.15 0.53 2.76
N VAL A 50 13.67 1.01 1.61
CA VAL A 50 12.86 2.23 1.52
C VAL A 50 11.55 1.85 0.84
N GLY A 51 10.45 1.89 1.60
CA GLY A 51 9.11 1.77 1.05
C GLY A 51 8.65 3.10 0.48
N GLU A 52 8.32 3.15 -0.81
CA GLU A 52 7.68 4.32 -1.41
C GLU A 52 6.16 4.13 -1.44
N VAL A 53 5.43 5.05 -0.82
CA VAL A 53 3.99 5.00 -0.65
C VAL A 53 3.37 6.27 -1.23
N PRO A 54 2.91 6.24 -2.49
CA PRO A 54 2.15 7.36 -3.05
C PRO A 54 0.90 7.64 -2.21
N HIS A 55 0.50 8.91 -2.07
CA HIS A 55 -0.71 9.26 -1.33
C HIS A 55 -1.96 8.58 -1.89
N SER A 56 -2.00 8.39 -3.21
CA SER A 56 -3.04 7.61 -3.87
C SER A 56 -3.11 6.17 -3.38
N LEU A 57 -2.04 5.56 -2.90
CA LEU A 57 -2.13 4.20 -2.42
C LEU A 57 -3.09 4.10 -1.23
N PHE A 58 -3.11 5.07 -0.31
CA PHE A 58 -4.05 5.10 0.82
C PHE A 58 -5.51 5.18 0.37
N GLU A 59 -5.80 6.07 -0.56
CA GLU A 59 -7.15 6.25 -1.10
C GLU A 59 -7.60 5.01 -1.91
N TRP A 60 -6.67 4.34 -2.60
CA TRP A 60 -6.93 3.06 -3.26
C TRP A 60 -7.20 1.96 -2.24
N GLN A 61 -6.45 1.88 -1.14
CA GLN A 61 -6.68 0.89 -0.09
C GLN A 61 -8.07 1.05 0.53
N ALA A 62 -8.47 2.29 0.84
CA ALA A 62 -9.82 2.59 1.31
C ALA A 62 -10.90 2.14 0.31
N ALA A 63 -10.77 2.55 -0.95
CA ALA A 63 -11.75 2.23 -1.99
C ALA A 63 -11.81 0.74 -2.37
N ALA A 64 -10.65 0.10 -2.53
CA ALA A 64 -10.53 -1.29 -2.99
C ALA A 64 -11.07 -2.28 -1.96
N HIS A 65 -10.77 -2.06 -0.69
CA HIS A 65 -11.07 -3.00 0.38
C HIS A 65 -12.19 -2.53 1.30
N GLY A 66 -12.82 -1.39 1.03
CA GLY A 66 -13.90 -0.84 1.86
C GLY A 66 -13.43 -0.47 3.27
N LEU A 67 -12.18 0.01 3.39
CA LEU A 67 -11.67 0.54 4.66
C LEU A 67 -12.25 1.93 4.90
N ASP A 68 -12.46 2.27 6.17
CA ASP A 68 -12.86 3.61 6.57
C ASP A 68 -11.72 4.59 6.23
N PRO A 69 -11.95 5.62 5.38
CA PRO A 69 -10.92 6.59 5.02
C PRO A 69 -10.40 7.43 6.20
N ASP A 70 -11.11 7.46 7.33
CA ASP A 70 -10.65 8.10 8.56
C ASP A 70 -9.87 7.14 9.49
N ASP A 71 -9.90 5.82 9.23
CA ASP A 71 -9.10 4.81 9.96
C ASP A 71 -7.71 4.63 9.35
N MET A 72 -6.89 5.67 9.52
CA MET A 72 -5.52 5.68 8.99
C MET A 72 -4.62 4.60 9.62
N ASP A 73 -4.92 4.12 10.82
CA ASP A 73 -4.13 3.06 11.44
C ASP A 73 -4.32 1.73 10.69
N THR A 74 -5.56 1.35 10.38
CA THR A 74 -5.84 0.16 9.56
C THR A 74 -5.33 0.31 8.12
N ILE A 75 -5.48 1.50 7.53
CA ILE A 75 -4.98 1.76 6.16
C ILE A 75 -3.45 1.68 6.10
N LEU A 76 -2.73 2.26 7.06
CA LEU A 76 -1.27 2.19 7.12
C LEU A 76 -0.80 0.76 7.34
N ASP A 77 -1.45 0.03 8.25
CA ASP A 77 -1.15 -1.37 8.48
C ASP A 77 -1.30 -2.21 7.21
N SER A 78 -2.37 -1.95 6.46
CA SER A 78 -2.59 -2.55 5.14
C SER A 78 -1.45 -2.25 4.18
N VAL A 79 -1.08 -0.98 4.00
CA VAL A 79 -0.03 -0.57 3.06
C VAL A 79 1.32 -1.21 3.39
N LEU A 80 1.68 -1.28 4.67
CA LEU A 80 2.97 -1.85 5.10
C LEU A 80 3.07 -3.36 4.81
N HIS A 81 1.95 -4.07 4.88
CA HIS A 81 1.95 -5.53 4.72
C HIS A 81 1.55 -5.99 3.30
N LEU A 82 0.93 -5.13 2.50
CA LEU A 82 0.44 -5.45 1.15
C LEU A 82 1.53 -6.06 0.25
N ARG A 83 2.75 -5.50 0.25
CA ARG A 83 3.87 -5.96 -0.58
C ARG A 83 4.40 -7.36 -0.20
N PHE A 84 3.98 -7.88 0.94
CA PHE A 84 4.37 -9.19 1.45
C PHE A 84 3.28 -10.25 1.28
N ILE A 85 2.11 -9.90 0.75
CA ILE A 85 1.08 -10.89 0.41
C ILE A 85 1.58 -11.69 -0.80
N PRO A 86 1.89 -12.99 -0.65
CA PRO A 86 2.34 -13.80 -1.76
C PRO A 86 1.22 -13.97 -2.80
N SER A 87 1.59 -14.01 -4.08
CA SER A 87 0.65 -14.36 -5.15
C SER A 87 0.42 -15.87 -5.15
N PRO A 88 -0.84 -16.36 -5.23
CA PRO A 88 -1.12 -17.79 -5.36
C PRO A 88 -0.58 -18.38 -6.66
N HIS A 89 -0.32 -17.54 -7.66
CA HIS A 89 0.24 -17.93 -8.96
C HIS A 89 1.76 -17.86 -9.02
N ASP A 90 2.44 -17.46 -7.94
CA ASP A 90 3.90 -17.47 -7.86
C ASP A 90 4.40 -18.84 -7.38
N ALA A 91 4.93 -19.63 -8.30
CA ALA A 91 5.49 -20.95 -7.98
C ALA A 91 6.63 -20.88 -6.95
N LEU A 92 7.38 -19.78 -6.90
CA LEU A 92 8.47 -19.61 -5.93
C LEU A 92 7.94 -19.36 -4.52
N ALA A 93 6.76 -18.76 -4.38
CA ALA A 93 6.13 -18.54 -3.07
C ALA A 93 5.88 -19.88 -2.35
N TRP A 94 5.52 -20.93 -3.08
CA TRP A 94 5.31 -22.28 -2.52
C TRP A 94 6.61 -22.96 -2.06
N THR A 95 7.77 -22.54 -2.57
CA THR A 95 9.07 -23.06 -2.12
C THR A 95 9.54 -22.43 -0.81
N ASN A 96 8.98 -21.29 -0.42
CA ASN A 96 9.24 -20.64 0.86
C ASN A 96 8.21 -21.10 1.91
N PRO A 97 8.60 -21.83 2.97
CA PRO A 97 7.65 -22.38 3.95
C PRO A 97 6.80 -21.33 4.68
N ALA A 98 7.28 -20.09 4.82
CA ALA A 98 6.52 -19.02 5.45
C ALA A 98 5.44 -18.46 4.50
N MET A 99 5.78 -18.25 3.23
CA MET A 99 4.84 -17.79 2.20
C MET A 99 3.78 -18.86 1.89
N ALA A 100 4.17 -20.14 1.79
CA ALA A 100 3.26 -21.26 1.61
C ALA A 100 2.17 -21.29 2.69
N LYS A 101 2.51 -21.05 3.96
CA LYS A 101 1.52 -20.95 5.05
C LYS A 101 0.55 -19.79 4.90
N VAL A 102 1.03 -18.65 4.42
CA VAL A 102 0.15 -17.50 4.12
C VAL A 102 -0.84 -17.90 3.03
N LEU A 103 -0.36 -18.55 1.96
CA LEU A 103 -1.21 -19.01 0.86
C LEU A 103 -2.23 -20.06 1.33
N GLU A 104 -1.81 -21.08 2.07
CA GLU A 104 -2.69 -22.10 2.65
C GLU A 104 -3.79 -21.50 3.54
N GLN A 105 -3.44 -20.53 4.40
CA GLN A 105 -4.40 -19.89 5.31
C GLN A 105 -5.36 -18.94 4.59
N THR A 106 -4.96 -18.41 3.44
CA THR A 106 -5.73 -17.39 2.71
C THR A 106 -6.38 -17.93 1.43
N ASP A 107 -6.27 -19.24 1.22
CA ASP A 107 -6.85 -19.93 0.07
C ASP A 107 -8.38 -19.77 0.03
N GLY A 108 -8.91 -19.58 -1.18
CA GLY A 108 -10.33 -19.36 -1.42
C GLY A 108 -10.90 -18.01 -0.93
N LEU A 109 -10.12 -17.16 -0.24
CA LEU A 109 -10.60 -15.84 0.17
C LEU A 109 -10.86 -14.97 -1.06
N PRO A 110 -11.95 -14.18 -1.10
CA PRO A 110 -12.19 -13.27 -2.21
C PRO A 110 -11.14 -12.16 -2.21
N ASP A 111 -10.78 -11.69 -3.40
CA ASP A 111 -9.95 -10.52 -3.61
C ASP A 111 -10.79 -9.27 -3.95
N VAL A 112 -10.11 -8.18 -4.27
CA VAL A 112 -10.73 -6.92 -4.64
C VAL A 112 -11.55 -7.01 -5.95
N LEU A 113 -11.23 -7.94 -6.85
CA LEU A 113 -11.90 -8.10 -8.15
C LEU A 113 -12.98 -9.18 -8.16
N THR A 114 -13.08 -10.00 -7.11
CA THR A 114 -14.04 -11.10 -7.02
C THR A 114 -15.48 -10.57 -7.16
N PRO A 115 -16.22 -10.97 -8.22
CA PRO A 115 -17.57 -10.48 -8.48
C PRO A 115 -18.57 -10.88 -7.40
N GLY A 116 -19.63 -10.08 -7.21
CA GLY A 116 -20.74 -10.40 -6.30
C GLY A 116 -20.44 -10.37 -4.79
N VAL A 117 -19.18 -10.16 -4.40
CA VAL A 117 -18.78 -10.07 -2.98
C VAL A 117 -19.15 -8.70 -2.41
N SER A 118 -19.51 -8.63 -1.13
CA SER A 118 -19.77 -7.37 -0.43
C SER A 118 -18.47 -6.64 -0.05
N ASP A 119 -18.51 -5.32 0.16
CA ASP A 119 -17.31 -4.59 0.64
C ASP A 119 -16.88 -5.06 2.04
N ALA A 120 -17.82 -5.43 2.92
CA ALA A 120 -17.50 -5.96 4.25
C ALA A 120 -16.72 -7.29 4.15
N THR A 121 -17.15 -8.21 3.30
CA THR A 121 -16.47 -9.49 3.08
C THR A 121 -15.09 -9.29 2.44
N ARG A 122 -14.94 -8.34 1.50
CA ARG A 122 -13.62 -8.00 0.93
C ARG A 122 -12.68 -7.41 1.97
N ARG A 123 -13.19 -6.54 2.85
CA ARG A 123 -12.45 -5.99 3.97
C ARG A 123 -11.93 -7.09 4.87
N GLU A 124 -12.82 -7.98 5.31
CA GLU A 124 -12.46 -9.11 6.18
C GLU A 124 -11.42 -10.02 5.52
N ALA A 125 -11.60 -10.36 4.24
CA ALA A 125 -10.66 -11.18 3.48
C ALA A 125 -9.29 -10.50 3.31
N HIS A 126 -9.25 -9.17 3.18
CA HIS A 126 -8.00 -8.41 3.09
C HIS A 126 -7.28 -8.35 4.44
N LEU A 127 -8.00 -8.05 5.52
CA LEU A 127 -7.46 -8.04 6.88
C LEU A 127 -6.99 -9.43 7.31
N ALA A 128 -7.68 -10.50 6.89
CA ALA A 128 -7.25 -11.88 7.11
C ALA A 128 -5.91 -12.18 6.41
N ARG A 129 -5.69 -11.68 5.18
CA ARG A 129 -4.40 -11.81 4.49
C ARG A 129 -3.28 -11.07 5.21
N ILE A 130 -3.53 -9.84 5.64
CA ILE A 130 -2.56 -9.07 6.45
C ILE A 130 -2.25 -9.81 7.76
N GLY A 131 -3.27 -10.36 8.43
CA GLY A 131 -3.12 -11.17 9.62
C GLY A 131 -2.24 -12.40 9.40
N ALA A 132 -2.47 -13.14 8.30
CA ALA A 132 -1.66 -14.30 7.93
C ALA A 132 -0.19 -13.92 7.63
N VAL A 133 0.02 -12.81 6.90
CA VAL A 133 1.37 -12.26 6.66
C VAL A 133 2.08 -11.96 7.98
N LYS A 134 1.40 -11.29 8.91
CA LYS A 134 1.95 -10.98 10.25
C LYS A 134 2.29 -12.21 11.07
N GLN A 135 1.43 -13.23 10.97
CA GLN A 135 1.58 -14.46 11.73
C GLN A 135 2.75 -15.32 11.23
N HIS A 136 2.92 -15.44 9.91
CA HIS A 136 3.83 -16.44 9.33
C HIS A 136 5.04 -15.86 8.64
N LEU A 137 4.95 -14.64 8.08
CA LEU A 137 5.95 -14.12 7.15
C LEU A 137 6.71 -12.90 7.71
N VAL A 138 6.02 -11.79 7.98
CA VAL A 138 6.68 -10.55 8.39
C VAL A 138 5.87 -9.72 9.37
N ARG A 139 6.54 -9.15 10.36
CA ARG A 139 6.03 -8.10 11.25
C ARG A 139 6.78 -6.80 10.98
N VAL A 140 6.04 -5.72 10.83
CA VAL A 140 6.59 -4.36 10.76
C VAL A 140 6.37 -3.66 12.09
N GLU A 141 7.45 -3.23 12.73
CA GLU A 141 7.43 -2.64 14.08
C GLU A 141 8.13 -1.29 14.09
N ALA A 142 7.85 -0.46 15.07
CA ALA A 142 8.60 0.78 15.25
C ALA A 142 9.98 0.48 15.86
N ALA A 143 11.06 1.02 15.28
CA ALA A 143 12.36 1.00 15.95
C ALA A 143 12.28 1.78 17.29
N PRO A 144 13.01 1.36 18.34
CA PRO A 144 13.01 2.04 19.63
C PRO A 144 13.30 3.53 19.47
N ARG A 145 12.51 4.37 20.15
CA ARG A 145 12.66 5.84 20.04
C ARG A 145 14.06 6.31 20.45
N ALA A 146 14.65 5.66 21.47
CA ALA A 146 16.00 5.98 21.93
C ALA A 146 17.04 5.76 20.82
N ASP A 147 16.96 4.64 20.11
CA ASP A 147 17.88 4.30 19.01
C ASP A 147 17.71 5.28 17.84
N ARG A 148 16.46 5.59 17.47
CA ARG A 148 16.17 6.61 16.44
C ARG A 148 16.69 8.00 16.84
N GLN A 149 16.56 8.37 18.11
CA GLN A 149 17.09 9.64 18.62
C GLN A 149 18.62 9.66 18.60
N ALA A 150 19.27 8.55 18.97
CA ALA A 150 20.73 8.42 18.91
C ALA A 150 21.25 8.51 17.47
N ALA A 151 20.55 7.91 16.50
CA ALA A 151 20.88 8.04 15.09
C ALA A 151 20.79 9.49 14.60
N LEU A 152 19.75 10.24 14.99
CA LEU A 152 19.63 11.68 14.69
C LEU A 152 20.78 12.48 15.30
N GLN A 153 21.16 12.20 16.55
CA GLN A 153 22.28 12.86 17.22
C GLN A 153 23.62 12.56 16.54
N PHE A 154 23.84 11.30 16.13
CA PHE A 154 25.05 10.86 15.44
C PHE A 154 25.29 11.64 14.13
N ILE A 155 24.23 11.90 13.36
CA ILE A 155 24.33 12.71 12.12
C ILE A 155 24.32 14.22 12.38
N GLY A 156 24.36 14.67 13.64
CA GLY A 156 24.32 16.09 14.01
C GLY A 156 22.97 16.77 13.79
N SER A 157 21.88 15.99 13.63
CA SER A 157 20.53 16.54 13.45
C SER A 157 19.98 17.08 14.77
N ARG A 158 19.41 18.29 14.72
CA ARG A 158 18.72 18.91 15.86
C ARG A 158 17.27 18.42 16.05
N ARG A 159 16.81 17.51 15.19
CA ARG A 159 15.44 16.96 15.23
C ARG A 159 15.25 16.07 16.46
N VAL A 160 14.03 16.08 16.99
CA VAL A 160 13.59 15.15 18.04
C VAL A 160 12.83 14.00 17.37
N ALA A 161 13.23 12.77 17.65
CA ALA A 161 12.54 11.60 17.12
C ALA A 161 11.08 11.59 17.63
N PRO A 162 10.08 11.47 16.72
CA PRO A 162 8.68 11.42 17.13
C PRO A 162 8.41 10.16 17.96
N ALA A 163 7.34 10.19 18.77
CA ALA A 163 6.96 9.05 19.63
C ALA A 163 6.85 7.75 18.81
N HIS A 164 6.19 7.82 17.66
CA HIS A 164 6.12 6.75 16.66
C HIS A 164 6.73 7.23 15.34
N PRO A 165 7.55 6.44 14.63
CA PRO A 165 8.19 6.85 13.38
C PRO A 165 7.16 7.22 12.30
N LEU A 166 6.08 6.44 12.17
CA LEU A 166 4.96 6.72 11.25
C LEU A 166 3.96 7.78 11.77
N GLY A 167 4.25 8.47 12.87
CA GLY A 167 3.35 9.47 13.46
C GLY A 167 2.86 10.53 12.46
N PRO A 168 3.75 11.12 11.62
CA PRO A 168 3.32 12.06 10.59
C PRO A 168 2.33 11.49 9.58
N MET A 169 2.48 10.22 9.18
CA MET A 169 1.61 9.57 8.19
C MET A 169 0.20 9.31 8.73
N ARG A 170 0.07 9.06 10.05
CA ARG A 170 -1.23 8.84 10.70
C ARG A 170 -2.12 10.09 10.73
N GLN A 171 -1.53 11.26 10.51
CA GLN A 171 -2.23 12.55 10.51
C GLN A 171 -2.76 12.96 9.13
N ILE A 172 -2.50 12.15 8.10
CA ILE A 172 -3.01 12.41 6.76
C ILE A 172 -4.54 12.30 6.79
N ARG A 173 -5.19 13.22 6.08
CA ARG A 173 -6.62 13.13 5.80
C ARG A 173 -6.82 12.81 4.33
N LEU A 174 -7.53 11.72 4.05
CA LEU A 174 -7.86 11.34 2.68
C LEU A 174 -8.99 12.23 2.15
N ASP A 175 -8.92 12.59 0.87
CA ASP A 175 -9.98 13.35 0.22
C ASP A 175 -11.17 12.41 -0.06
N PRO A 176 -12.35 12.63 0.55
CA PRO A 176 -13.51 11.77 0.36
C PRO A 176 -14.00 11.70 -1.09
N HIS A 177 -13.83 12.77 -1.88
CA HIS A 177 -14.20 12.78 -3.29
C HIS A 177 -13.25 11.91 -4.12
N ARG A 178 -11.96 11.88 -3.77
CA ARG A 178 -10.98 11.01 -4.44
C ARG A 178 -11.20 9.55 -4.07
N VAL A 179 -11.48 9.26 -2.80
CA VAL A 179 -11.85 7.91 -2.33
C VAL A 179 -13.11 7.43 -3.05
N GLN A 180 -14.17 8.24 -3.11
CA GLN A 180 -15.40 7.89 -3.81
C GLN A 180 -15.17 7.67 -5.31
N SER A 181 -14.34 8.51 -5.94
CA SER A 181 -13.95 8.35 -7.35
C SER A 181 -13.25 7.01 -7.61
N ARG A 182 -12.34 6.59 -6.73
CA ARG A 182 -11.67 5.29 -6.83
C ARG A 182 -12.65 4.15 -6.58
N LYS A 183 -13.60 4.31 -5.66
CA LYS A 183 -14.64 3.30 -5.44
C LYS A 183 -15.42 3.03 -6.72
N LEU A 184 -15.84 4.08 -7.43
CA LEU A 184 -16.49 3.96 -8.74
C LEU A 184 -15.58 3.27 -9.78
N ALA A 185 -14.27 3.57 -9.76
CA ALA A 185 -13.31 2.91 -10.65
C ALA A 185 -13.16 1.41 -10.36
N VAL A 186 -13.11 1.03 -9.08
CA VAL A 186 -13.07 -0.38 -8.64
C VAL A 186 -14.36 -1.09 -9.03
N GLU A 187 -15.53 -0.49 -8.79
CA GLU A 187 -16.83 -1.05 -9.17
C GLU A 187 -16.96 -1.23 -10.68
N TRP A 188 -16.51 -0.25 -11.46
CA TRP A 188 -16.48 -0.37 -12.91
C TRP A 188 -15.62 -1.56 -13.38
N ARG A 189 -14.44 -1.76 -12.77
CA ARG A 189 -13.57 -2.92 -13.03
C ARG A 189 -14.21 -4.24 -12.62
N ARG A 190 -14.81 -4.32 -11.42
CA ARG A 190 -15.52 -5.52 -10.92
C ARG A 190 -16.65 -5.94 -11.85
N GLY A 191 -17.34 -4.99 -12.47
CA GLY A 191 -18.37 -5.28 -13.45
C GLY A 191 -17.85 -5.57 -14.86
N GLY A 192 -16.56 -5.92 -15.04
CA GLY A 192 -15.98 -6.35 -16.32
C GLY A 192 -15.01 -5.35 -16.97
N GLY A 193 -14.98 -4.09 -16.52
CA GLY A 193 -13.93 -3.12 -16.89
C GLY A 193 -13.70 -2.89 -18.38
N ARG A 194 -14.66 -3.23 -19.25
CA ARG A 194 -14.59 -2.98 -20.69
C ARG A 194 -15.43 -1.76 -21.02
N PRO A 195 -14.83 -0.71 -21.62
CA PRO A 195 -15.62 0.38 -22.15
C PRO A 195 -16.49 -0.12 -23.30
N ASP A 196 -17.72 0.38 -23.37
CA ASP A 196 -18.58 0.21 -24.54
C ASP A 196 -19.31 1.53 -24.86
N ALA A 197 -20.15 1.51 -25.89
CA ALA A 197 -20.89 2.70 -26.33
C ALA A 197 -21.79 3.30 -25.23
N THR A 198 -22.19 2.50 -24.25
CA THR A 198 -23.09 2.85 -23.14
C THR A 198 -22.37 2.97 -21.80
N ARG A 199 -21.17 2.41 -21.68
CA ARG A 199 -20.41 2.30 -20.44
C ARG A 199 -19.00 2.83 -20.61
N LYS A 200 -18.77 4.06 -20.14
CA LYS A 200 -17.43 4.66 -20.08
C LYS A 200 -16.80 4.42 -18.70
N PRO A 201 -15.46 4.37 -18.60
CA PRO A 201 -14.82 4.48 -17.29
C PRO A 201 -15.23 5.82 -16.64
N PRO A 202 -15.25 5.90 -15.30
CA PRO A 202 -15.43 7.18 -14.62
C PRO A 202 -14.45 8.23 -15.17
N SER A 203 -14.88 9.48 -15.31
CA SER A 203 -14.02 10.57 -15.80
C SER A 203 -12.76 10.79 -14.94
N THR A 204 -12.78 10.28 -13.71
CA THR A 204 -11.69 10.30 -12.73
C THR A 204 -10.81 9.05 -12.77
N PHE A 205 -10.94 8.20 -13.79
CA PHE A 205 -10.11 7.01 -13.99
C PHE A 205 -8.68 7.40 -14.39
N LEU A 206 -7.90 7.86 -13.40
CA LEU A 206 -6.46 7.77 -13.45
C LEU A 206 -6.14 6.31 -13.17
N GLY A 207 -5.71 5.58 -14.21
CA GLY A 207 -5.39 4.17 -14.08
C GLY A 207 -4.51 3.94 -12.84
N PRO A 208 -4.74 2.87 -12.08
CA PRO A 208 -3.90 2.56 -10.94
C PRO A 208 -2.44 2.47 -11.37
N MET A 209 -1.54 3.17 -10.68
CA MET A 209 -0.10 3.16 -10.98
C MET A 209 0.55 1.78 -10.81
N TYR A 210 -0.13 0.85 -10.13
CA TYR A 210 0.26 -0.55 -10.03
C TYR A 210 -0.56 -1.35 -11.04
N ALA A 211 0.10 -2.15 -11.89
CA ALA A 211 -0.56 -3.01 -12.85
C ALA A 211 -1.53 -3.94 -12.12
N TRP A 212 -2.84 -3.77 -12.35
CA TRP A 212 -3.81 -4.75 -11.88
C TRP A 212 -3.69 -5.98 -12.76
N PRO A 213 -3.82 -7.19 -12.20
CA PRO A 213 -3.95 -8.37 -13.02
C PRO A 213 -5.11 -8.16 -14.00
N GLU A 214 -4.89 -8.48 -15.28
CA GLU A 214 -5.99 -8.45 -16.24
C GLU A 214 -7.08 -9.41 -15.77
N PRO A 215 -8.37 -9.04 -15.88
CA PRO A 215 -9.42 -10.01 -15.62
C PRO A 215 -9.21 -11.22 -16.55
N PRO A 216 -9.43 -12.45 -16.05
CA PRO A 216 -9.32 -13.63 -16.90
C PRO A 216 -10.26 -13.50 -18.11
N PRO A 217 -9.89 -14.09 -19.27
CA PRO A 217 -10.75 -14.08 -20.45
C PRO A 217 -12.11 -14.68 -20.08
N ALA A 218 -13.19 -14.04 -20.54
CA ALA A 218 -14.54 -14.60 -20.39
C ALA A 218 -14.58 -15.96 -21.09
N VAL A 219 -14.99 -16.99 -20.34
CA VAL A 219 -15.26 -18.35 -20.85
C VAL A 219 -16.63 -18.36 -21.51
#